data_AF-A0A5E4L4Z6-F1
#
_entry.id   AF-A0A5E4L4Z6-F1
#
_cell.length_a   1.000
_cell.length_b   1.000
_cell.length_c   1.000
_cell.angle_alpha   90.00
_cell.angle_beta   90.00
_cell.angle_gamma   90.00
#
_symmetry.space_group_name_H-M   'P 1'
#
loop_
_entity.id
_entity.type
_entity.pdbx_description
1 polymer ?
#
loop_
_entity_poly.entity_id
_entity_poly.type
_entity_poly.pdbx_seq_one_letter_code
_entity_poly.pdbx_strand_id
1 'polypeptide(L)' 'MKKKALEIILSIASVAVFIILIAAVKFAMPALAGYGYTAALLVFLVIMGTAGLKLAEIPDK' A
#
# COMPACT_ATOMS: atom_id res chain seq x y z
N MET A 1 -9.03 -17.29 -8.07
CA MET A 1 -9.36 -17.12 -6.63
C MET A 1 -10.73 -16.46 -6.51
N LYS A 2 -11.54 -16.80 -5.50
CA LYS A 2 -12.79 -16.06 -5.25
C LYS A 2 -12.41 -14.59 -4.97
N LYS A 3 -13.10 -13.61 -5.58
CA LYS A 3 -12.79 -12.18 -5.45
C LYS A 3 -12.59 -11.75 -3.98
N LYS A 4 -13.45 -12.26 -3.10
CA LYS A 4 -13.35 -12.13 -1.63
C LYS A 4 -11.98 -12.50 -1.05
N ALA A 5 -11.36 -13.57 -1.53
CA ALA A 5 -10.03 -13.97 -1.07
C ALA A 5 -8.95 -12.98 -1.55
N LEU A 6 -9.11 -12.40 -2.74
CA LEU A 6 -8.19 -11.38 -3.25
C LEU A 6 -8.31 -10.07 -2.45
N GLU A 7 -9.53 -9.67 -2.09
CA GLU A 7 -9.81 -8.52 -1.21
C GLU A 7 -9.12 -8.67 0.16
N ILE A 8 -9.22 -9.85 0.78
CA ILE A 8 -8.57 -10.14 2.06
C ILE A 8 -7.04 -10.08 1.93
N ILE A 9 -6.48 -10.75 0.92
CA ILE A 9 -5.03 -10.76 0.73
C ILE A 9 -4.51 -9.36 0.42
N LEU A 10 -5.21 -8.59 -0.41
CA LEU A 10 -4.82 -7.22 -0.73
C LEU A 10 -4.86 -6.33 0.52
N SER A 11 -5.86 -6.52 1.39
CA SER A 11 -5.97 -5.80 2.66
C SER A 11 -4.79 -6.11 3.58
N ILE A 12 -4.44 -7.39 3.76
CA ILE A 12 -3.28 -7.79 4.58
C ILE A 12 -1.97 -7.28 3.98
N ALA A 13 -1.81 -7.42 2.65
CA ALA A 13 -0.63 -6.94 1.94
C ALA A 13 -0.46 -5.42 2.03
N SER A 14 -1.56 -4.65 2.05
CA SER A 14 -1.52 -3.20 2.18
C SER A 14 -0.83 -2.75 3.48
N VAL A 15 -1.13 -3.43 4.59
CA VAL A 15 -0.51 -3.13 5.89
C VAL A 15 0.99 -3.42 5.83
N ALA A 16 1.38 -4.55 5.24
CA ALA A 16 2.79 -4.90 5.08
C ALA A 16 3.55 -3.89 4.22
N VAL A 17 2.97 -3.49 3.06
CA VAL A 17 3.55 -2.46 2.18
C VAL A 17 3.72 -1.13 2.92
N PHE A 18 2.71 -0.71 3.68
CA PHE A 18 2.78 0.54 4.43
C PHE A 18 3.90 0.51 5.48
N ILE A 19 4.00 -0.58 6.25
CA ILE A 19 5.07 -0.75 7.26
C ILE A 19 6.46 -0.70 6.59
N ILE A 20 6.63 -1.37 5.45
CA ILE A 20 7.90 -1.38 4.70
C ILE A 20 8.26 0.04 4.25
N LEU A 21 7.31 0.81 3.73
CA LEU A 21 7.57 2.19 3.30
C LEU A 21 8.00 3.09 4.46
N ILE A 22 7.34 2.98 5.62
CA ILE A 22 7.71 3.75 6.82
C ILE A 22 9.09 3.32 7.34
N ALA A 23 9.36 2.02 7.37
CA ALA A 23 10.67 1.50 7.76
C ALA A 23 11.77 2.00 6.82
N ALA A 24 11.52 1.96 5.50
CA ALA A 24 12.45 2.45 4.49
C ALA A 24 12.79 3.93 4.70
N VAL A 25 11.81 4.79 4.95
CA VAL A 25 12.05 6.21 5.28
C VAL A 25 12.91 6.34 6.54
N LYS A 26 12.58 5.60 7.59
CA LYS A 26 13.29 5.66 8.87
C LYS A 26 14.77 5.27 8.75
N PHE A 27 15.08 4.25 7.95
CA PHE A 27 16.46 3.75 7.80
C PHE A 27 17.26 4.47 6.71
N ALA A 28 16.63 4.83 5.59
CA ALA A 28 17.33 5.44 4.46
C ALA A 28 17.43 6.97 4.57
N MET A 29 16.45 7.63 5.19
CA MET A 29 16.35 9.10 5.23
C MET A 29 16.00 9.64 6.63
N PRO A 30 16.75 9.27 7.69
CA PRO A 30 16.42 9.64 9.07
C PRO A 30 16.40 11.16 9.30
N ALA A 31 17.26 11.92 8.62
CA ALA A 31 17.34 13.38 8.74
C ALA A 31 16.14 14.13 8.12
N LEU A 32 15.39 13.47 7.23
CA LEU A 32 14.23 14.03 6.52
C LEU A 32 12.94 13.30 6.87
N ALA A 33 12.90 12.62 8.03
CA ALA A 33 11.82 11.71 8.40
C ALA A 33 10.41 12.33 8.23
N GLY A 34 10.20 13.59 8.61
CA GLY A 34 8.93 14.30 8.43
C GLY A 34 8.43 14.30 6.98
N TYR A 35 9.23 14.84 6.04
CA TYR A 35 8.89 14.85 4.62
C TYR A 35 8.88 13.46 3.99
N GLY A 36 9.79 12.58 4.45
CA GLY A 36 9.88 11.21 3.98
C GLY A 36 8.61 10.40 4.28
N TYR A 37 8.01 10.57 5.47
CA TYR A 37 6.75 9.90 5.79
C TYR A 37 5.58 10.38 4.94
N THR A 38 5.52 11.70 4.65
CA THR A 38 4.52 12.25 3.72
C THR A 38 4.68 11.69 2.32
N ALA A 39 5.92 11.58 1.81
CA ALA A 39 6.19 10.98 0.52
C ALA A 39 5.83 9.48 0.49
N ALA A 40 6.14 8.73 1.55
CA ALA A 40 5.75 7.33 1.69
C ALA A 40 4.23 7.14 1.68
N LEU A 41 3.48 8.03 2.36
CA LEU A 41 2.03 8.04 2.33
C LEU A 41 1.48 8.30 0.92
N LEU A 42 2.06 9.24 0.18
CA LEU A 42 1.66 9.53 -1.19
C LEU A 42 1.90 8.32 -2.11
N VAL A 43 3.07 7.68 -2.00
CA VAL A 43 3.41 6.46 -2.74
C VAL A 43 2.44 5.33 -2.40
N PHE A 44 2.14 5.14 -1.11
CA PHE A 44 1.17 4.15 -0.65
C PHE A 44 -0.22 4.37 -1.28
N LEU A 45 -0.70 5.62 -1.28
CA LEU A 45 -1.99 5.97 -1.90
C LEU A 45 -2.02 5.64 -3.40
N VAL A 46 -0.95 5.90 -4.14
CA VAL A 46 -0.87 5.57 -5.58
C VAL A 46 -0.91 4.06 -5.79
N ILE A 47 -0.12 3.30 -5.02
CA ILE A 47 -0.09 1.84 -5.11
C ILE A 47 -1.45 1.23 -4.77
N MET A 48 -2.03 1.63 -3.65
CA MET A 48 -3.31 1.06 -3.20
C MET A 48 -4.49 1.54 -4.02
N GLY A 49 -4.47 2.79 -4.48
CA GLY A 49 -5.48 3.32 -5.40
C GLY A 49 -5.52 2.54 -6.70
N THR A 50 -4.35 2.31 -7.33
CA THR A 50 -4.29 1.52 -8.57
C THR A 50 -4.64 0.05 -8.36
N ALA A 51 -4.22 -0.55 -7.25
CA ALA A 51 -4.59 -1.92 -6.90
C ALA A 51 -6.09 -2.07 -6.62
N GLY A 52 -6.70 -1.10 -5.93
CA GLY A 52 -8.14 -1.06 -5.67
C GLY A 52 -8.97 -0.89 -6.93
N LEU A 53 -8.55 -0.03 -7.87
CA LEU A 53 -9.20 0.11 -9.17
C LEU A 53 -9.18 -1.20 -9.95
N LYS A 54 -8.03 -1.87 -10.05
CA LYS A 54 -7.92 -3.17 -10.71
C LYS A 54 -8.76 -4.26 -10.04
N LEU A 55 -8.87 -4.22 -8.72
CA LEU A 55 -9.71 -5.18 -7.99
C LEU A 55 -11.21 -4.94 -8.25
N ALA A 56 -11.62 -3.69 -8.39
CA ALA A 56 -13.01 -3.31 -8.69
C ALA A 56 -13.46 -3.80 -10.09
N GLU A 57 -12.54 -3.91 -11.05
CA GLU A 57 -12.82 -4.44 -12.39
C GLU A 57 -13.13 -5.94 -12.40
N ILE A 58 -12.79 -6.68 -11.33
CA ILE A 58 -13.04 -8.12 -11.24
C ILE A 58 -14.53 -8.35 -10.87
N PRO A 59 -15.30 -9.09 -11.68
CA PRO A 59 -16.69 -9.41 -11.38
C PRO A 59 -16.80 -10.29 -10.12
N ASP A 60 -17.78 -9.99 -9.25
CA ASP A 60 -18.21 -10.91 -8.20
C ASP A 60 -19.01 -12.04 -8.85
N LYS A 61 -18.33 -13.11 -9.28
CA LYS A 61 -18.96 -14.39 -9.62
C LYS A 61 -19.10 -15.26 -8.38
#